data_AF-A0AAN5YSU8-F1
#
_entry.id   AF-A0AAN5YSU8-F1
#
_cell.length_a   1.000
_cell.length_b   1.000
_cell.length_c   1.000
_cell.angle_alpha   90.00
_cell.angle_beta   90.00
_cell.angle_gamma   90.00
#
_symmetry.space_group_name_H-M   'P 1'
#
loop_
_entity.id
_entity.type
_entity.pdbx_description
1 polymer ?
#
loop_
_entity_poly.entity_id
_entity_poly.type
_entity_poly.pdbx_seq_one_letter_code
_entity_poly.pdbx_strand_id
1 'polypeptide(L)'
;MKDDTAAKRLNQLSSHLSTAKLPPDYSDVLSTITTLKDIAATPNPSHRGYTRQKQAGKLWVRERITQLLDPNSFEEIGSVSGTVTWKPTGPTTEVPESFTPSNNVQGFGKLKGRRVLLTADDFSIRSGHADGSTADKTIYAEKLAIALKLPVIKLVDGSSGGGSVTTIRKEGWSYLPYVRMYAQVVEQLNKGIPNLGAVVGPAIGLGAARVVSCHFSVMAADIGALFNAGPEVVANATFEEGLDFQDLGGPMVHCTNGTIDNLAANEAECFEQLRTVLGFLPNHGGEAPPVVKCEDPVDREDVGLRSVIPRRAARMYNPYTIIKSVVDAGSWFEIGGLWGRTAIGGLARLGGRPVGIIANNCEVNGGALDAAGSQKLARLLKLCDVMNLPVVQFVDVPGYAIGTVAERNATMRWGVELAKTYFATTTPIFNVITRRAYGVAGGIMLGARDPVVQVAWPSGNWGSLPLDGGIEVGHRQELREAEQRGGKEGKAARYKELEDEYLRLMNPVRTANAFGVQEIVDPKDTRKICYIVPIVMAGILGIYGLVVSVLIANTLSQKAALYTSLVQLGAGLSAGLCGLAAGFAIGIVGDAGVRGTAQQPRLYVGMILILIFTEVLGGPVWLDCGSFDEL
;
A
#
# COMPACT_ATOMS: atom_id res chain seq x y z
N MET A 1 -72.06 41.70 33.98
CA MET A 1 -71.46 41.83 32.63
C MET A 1 -70.04 42.43 32.62
N LYS A 2 -69.26 42.33 33.73
CA LYS A 2 -67.86 42.82 33.81
C LYS A 2 -66.80 41.73 34.09
N ASP A 3 -67.19 40.51 34.45
CA ASP A 3 -66.26 39.40 34.74
C ASP A 3 -65.82 38.59 33.51
N ASP A 4 -66.58 38.63 32.40
CA ASP A 4 -66.31 37.79 31.21
C ASP A 4 -65.10 38.29 30.39
N THR A 5 -64.71 39.56 30.56
CA THR A 5 -63.59 40.18 29.83
C THR A 5 -62.24 39.86 30.46
N ALA A 6 -62.18 39.66 31.78
CA ALA A 6 -60.97 39.29 32.49
C ALA A 6 -60.62 37.81 32.24
N ALA A 7 -61.63 36.92 32.27
CA ALA A 7 -61.47 35.51 31.94
C ALA A 7 -61.06 35.29 30.48
N LYS A 8 -61.63 36.04 29.53
CA LYS A 8 -61.22 36.01 28.11
C LYS A 8 -59.79 36.51 27.89
N ARG A 9 -59.35 37.55 28.62
CA ARG A 9 -57.97 38.04 28.57
C ARG A 9 -56.98 37.06 29.20
N LEU A 10 -57.35 36.41 30.32
CA LEU A 10 -56.53 35.35 30.91
C LEU A 10 -56.41 34.13 29.98
N ASN A 11 -57.50 33.76 29.31
CA ASN A 11 -57.50 32.65 28.35
C ASN A 11 -56.69 33.00 27.09
N GLN A 12 -56.75 34.24 26.57
CA GLN A 12 -55.90 34.72 25.47
C GLN A 12 -54.42 34.77 25.86
N LEU A 13 -54.09 35.21 27.08
CA LEU A 13 -52.72 35.18 27.61
C LEU A 13 -52.24 33.73 27.80
N SER A 14 -53.10 32.82 28.27
CA SER A 14 -52.79 31.40 28.42
C SER A 14 -52.58 30.71 27.06
N SER A 15 -53.33 31.08 26.02
CA SER A 15 -53.18 30.55 24.66
C SER A 15 -51.93 31.07 23.95
N HIS A 16 -51.43 32.25 24.34
CA HIS A 16 -50.12 32.75 23.89
C HIS A 16 -48.95 32.14 24.68
N LEU A 17 -49.22 31.56 25.86
CA LEU A 17 -48.24 30.86 26.71
C LEU A 17 -48.21 29.34 26.44
N SER A 18 -49.20 28.79 25.71
CA SER A 18 -49.32 27.34 25.44
C SER A 18 -48.60 26.87 24.17
N THR A 19 -47.87 27.73 23.48
CA THR A 19 -46.87 27.25 22.52
C THR A 19 -45.66 26.80 23.32
N ALA A 20 -45.35 25.51 23.30
CA ALA A 20 -44.14 24.99 23.91
C ALA A 20 -42.94 25.78 23.37
N LYS A 21 -42.46 26.76 24.14
CA LYS A 21 -41.33 27.59 23.76
C LYS A 21 -40.12 26.69 23.72
N LEU A 22 -39.54 26.52 22.53
CA LEU A 22 -38.27 25.84 22.35
C LEU A 22 -37.23 26.45 23.30
N PRO A 23 -36.35 25.64 23.90
CA PRO A 23 -35.31 26.14 24.78
C PRO A 23 -34.36 27.06 24.01
N PRO A 24 -33.82 28.12 24.64
CA PRO A 24 -32.97 29.10 23.95
C PRO A 24 -31.58 28.55 23.56
N ASP A 25 -31.18 27.40 24.09
CA ASP A 25 -29.84 26.81 23.97
C ASP A 25 -29.81 25.49 23.17
N TYR A 26 -30.88 25.17 22.43
CA TYR A 26 -31.01 23.93 21.63
C TYR A 26 -30.85 22.63 22.44
N SER A 27 -31.08 22.66 23.76
CA SER A 27 -30.94 21.50 24.64
C SER A 27 -31.83 20.32 24.22
N ASP A 28 -32.99 20.61 23.63
CA ASP A 28 -33.92 19.65 23.05
C ASP A 28 -33.28 18.84 21.90
N VAL A 29 -32.62 19.53 20.96
CA VAL A 29 -31.91 18.88 19.84
C VAL A 29 -30.69 18.11 20.34
N LEU A 30 -29.92 18.68 21.28
CA LEU A 30 -28.76 18.00 21.87
C LEU A 30 -29.14 16.73 22.63
N SER A 31 -30.27 16.75 23.34
CA SER A 31 -30.79 15.56 24.04
C SER A 31 -31.18 14.45 23.05
N THR A 32 -31.78 14.83 21.92
CA THR A 32 -32.12 13.90 20.82
C THR A 32 -30.85 13.27 20.23
N ILE A 33 -29.84 14.08 19.92
CA ILE A 33 -28.55 13.60 19.41
C ILE A 33 -27.88 12.64 20.40
N THR A 34 -27.89 12.98 21.70
CA THR A 34 -27.30 12.15 22.74
C THR A 34 -28.00 10.81 22.83
N THR A 35 -29.34 10.81 22.82
CA THR A 35 -30.16 9.57 22.80
C THR A 35 -29.81 8.68 21.61
N LEU A 36 -29.70 9.25 20.40
CA LEU A 36 -29.36 8.49 19.20
C LEU A 36 -27.93 7.93 19.26
N LYS A 37 -26.97 8.69 19.80
CA LYS A 37 -25.60 8.24 20.00
C LYS A 37 -25.52 7.10 21.02
N ASP A 38 -26.26 7.20 22.12
CA ASP A 38 -26.27 6.16 23.16
C ASP A 38 -26.84 4.84 22.61
N ILE A 39 -27.91 4.91 21.80
CA ILE A 39 -28.45 3.73 21.10
C ILE A 39 -27.41 3.12 20.14
N ALA A 40 -26.67 3.94 19.38
CA ALA A 40 -25.68 3.45 18.42
C ALA A 40 -24.37 2.93 19.07
N ALA A 41 -24.06 3.40 20.28
CA ALA A 41 -22.87 3.00 21.03
C ALA A 41 -23.11 1.81 21.95
N THR A 42 -24.37 1.50 22.26
CA THR A 42 -24.75 0.42 23.19
C THR A 42 -25.26 -0.80 22.41
N PRO A 43 -24.60 -1.97 22.53
CA PRO A 43 -25.11 -3.17 21.89
C PRO A 43 -26.43 -3.59 22.54
N ASN A 44 -27.41 -4.01 21.75
CA ASN A 44 -28.65 -4.58 22.27
C ASN A 44 -28.49 -6.11 22.39
N PRO A 45 -28.35 -6.68 23.61
CA PRO A 45 -28.08 -8.11 23.78
C PRO A 45 -29.24 -9.02 23.35
N SER A 46 -30.47 -8.50 23.32
CA SER A 46 -31.65 -9.22 22.84
C SER A 46 -31.83 -9.14 21.33
N HIS A 47 -31.02 -8.33 20.62
CA HIS A 47 -31.09 -8.24 19.17
C HIS A 47 -30.49 -9.49 18.53
N ARG A 48 -31.30 -10.21 17.76
CA ARG A 48 -30.91 -11.48 17.09
C ARG A 48 -29.59 -11.38 16.32
N GLY A 49 -29.33 -10.26 15.65
CA GLY A 49 -28.10 -10.04 14.91
C GLY A 49 -26.86 -9.98 15.81
N TYR A 50 -26.97 -9.32 16.97
CA TYR A 50 -25.88 -9.22 17.94
C TYR A 50 -25.61 -10.57 18.60
N THR A 51 -26.67 -11.28 19.02
CA THR A 51 -26.55 -12.63 19.59
C THR A 51 -25.84 -13.57 18.61
N ARG A 52 -26.22 -13.55 17.33
CA ARG A 52 -25.56 -14.36 16.27
C ARG A 52 -24.10 -13.97 16.05
N GLN A 53 -23.79 -12.67 16.04
CA GLN A 53 -22.40 -12.18 15.92
C GLN A 53 -21.52 -12.80 17.00
N LYS A 54 -21.99 -12.77 18.26
CA LYS A 54 -21.27 -13.32 19.41
C LYS A 54 -21.20 -14.83 19.43
N GLN A 55 -22.28 -15.52 19.07
CA GLN A 55 -22.30 -16.98 18.96
C GLN A 55 -21.34 -17.50 17.88
N ALA A 56 -21.10 -16.71 16.82
CA ALA A 56 -20.13 -17.02 15.78
C ALA A 56 -18.67 -16.72 16.20
N GLY A 57 -18.41 -16.35 17.45
CA GLY A 57 -17.07 -16.04 17.95
C GLY A 57 -16.52 -14.69 17.48
N LYS A 58 -17.33 -13.86 16.82
CA LYS A 58 -16.89 -12.60 16.23
C LYS A 58 -17.01 -11.43 17.20
N LEU A 59 -16.06 -10.51 17.14
CA LEU A 59 -16.17 -9.22 17.80
C LEU A 59 -17.29 -8.37 17.19
N TRP A 60 -17.92 -7.55 18.02
CA TRP A 60 -18.83 -6.51 17.56
C TRP A 60 -18.04 -5.30 17.05
N VAL A 61 -18.63 -4.50 16.15
CA VAL A 61 -17.93 -3.44 15.43
C VAL A 61 -17.21 -2.45 16.36
N ARG A 62 -17.81 -2.03 17.48
CA ARG A 62 -17.19 -1.09 18.42
C ARG A 62 -16.03 -1.73 19.19
N GLU A 63 -16.10 -3.04 19.45
CA GLU A 63 -15.03 -3.79 20.10
C GLU A 63 -13.82 -3.90 19.16
N ARG A 64 -14.07 -4.14 17.86
CA ARG A 64 -13.01 -4.13 16.83
C ARG A 64 -12.30 -2.78 16.76
N ILE A 65 -13.07 -1.68 16.75
CA ILE A 65 -12.53 -0.31 16.74
C ILE A 65 -11.66 -0.08 17.98
N THR A 66 -12.15 -0.48 19.15
CA THR A 66 -11.43 -0.34 20.43
C THR A 66 -10.16 -1.17 20.47
N GLN A 67 -10.20 -2.41 19.95
CA GLN A 67 -9.04 -3.29 19.93
C GLN A 67 -8.00 -2.86 18.89
N LEU A 68 -8.43 -2.31 17.76
CA LEU A 68 -7.56 -1.88 16.66
C LEU A 68 -6.85 -0.56 16.96
N LEU A 69 -7.60 0.47 17.36
CA LEU A 69 -7.10 1.84 17.50
C LEU A 69 -6.42 2.08 18.84
N ASP A 70 -5.59 3.12 18.90
CA ASP A 70 -5.01 3.59 20.17
C ASP A 70 -6.14 4.05 21.11
N PRO A 71 -5.99 3.87 22.45
CA PRO A 71 -7.01 4.28 23.41
C PRO A 71 -7.42 5.74 23.26
N ASN A 72 -8.73 6.02 23.37
CA ASN A 72 -9.32 7.36 23.31
C ASN A 72 -8.99 8.15 22.03
N SER A 73 -8.73 7.47 20.91
CA SER A 73 -8.37 8.13 19.64
C SER A 73 -9.49 8.15 18.59
N PHE A 74 -10.57 7.41 18.81
CA PHE A 74 -11.64 7.27 17.82
C PHE A 74 -12.56 8.50 17.78
N GLU A 75 -12.68 9.12 16.61
CA GLU A 75 -13.57 10.24 16.34
C GLU A 75 -14.57 9.85 15.25
N GLU A 76 -15.78 9.49 15.65
CA GLU A 76 -16.80 9.01 14.72
C GLU A 76 -17.38 10.13 13.84
N ILE A 77 -17.47 9.86 12.55
CA ILE A 77 -18.15 10.72 11.57
C ILE A 77 -19.57 10.17 11.37
N GLY A 78 -20.58 11.04 11.43
CA GLY A 78 -21.97 10.64 11.19
C GLY A 78 -22.50 9.59 12.18
N SER A 79 -22.29 9.82 13.48
CA SER A 79 -22.69 8.90 14.56
C SER A 79 -24.19 8.73 14.74
N VAL A 80 -24.99 9.71 14.28
CA VAL A 80 -26.46 9.66 14.27
C VAL A 80 -27.04 9.36 12.88
N SER A 81 -26.20 8.99 11.91
CA SER A 81 -26.64 8.61 10.57
C SER A 81 -27.30 7.22 10.62
N GLY A 82 -28.53 7.12 10.13
CA GLY A 82 -29.29 5.87 10.11
C GLY A 82 -30.76 6.10 9.77
N THR A 83 -31.62 5.16 10.14
CA THR A 83 -33.08 5.29 9.99
C THR A 83 -33.71 5.45 11.37
N VAL A 84 -34.44 6.55 11.54
CA VAL A 84 -35.17 6.88 12.79
C VAL A 84 -36.66 6.77 12.53
N THR A 85 -37.38 6.09 13.41
CA THR A 85 -38.84 6.20 13.51
C THR A 85 -39.16 7.29 14.51
N TRP A 86 -39.83 8.33 14.03
CA TRP A 86 -40.20 9.47 14.86
C TRP A 86 -41.61 9.30 15.40
N LYS A 87 -41.78 9.62 16.68
CA LYS A 87 -43.08 9.66 17.35
C LYS A 87 -43.48 11.11 17.59
N PRO A 88 -44.62 11.56 17.05
CA PRO A 88 -45.16 12.88 17.35
C PRO A 88 -45.46 13.03 18.83
N THR A 89 -44.94 14.10 19.44
CA THR A 89 -45.25 14.53 20.82
C THR A 89 -46.09 15.79 20.87
N GLY A 90 -46.28 16.46 19.73
CA GLY A 90 -47.16 17.62 19.58
C GLY A 90 -47.29 18.04 18.12
N PRO A 91 -47.94 19.19 17.83
CA PRO A 91 -48.20 19.64 16.46
C PRO A 91 -46.93 19.90 15.62
N THR A 92 -45.81 20.23 16.27
CA THR A 92 -44.53 20.56 15.63
C THR A 92 -43.34 19.88 16.32
N THR A 93 -43.57 18.89 17.18
CA THR A 93 -42.50 18.24 17.96
C THR A 93 -42.61 16.73 17.84
N GLU A 94 -41.46 16.08 17.71
CA GLU A 94 -41.33 14.64 17.63
C GLU A 94 -40.12 14.19 18.44
N VAL A 95 -40.16 12.96 18.92
CA VAL A 95 -39.04 12.30 19.61
C VAL A 95 -38.71 10.98 18.92
N PRO A 96 -37.45 10.52 18.98
CA PRO A 96 -37.08 9.24 18.39
C PRO A 96 -37.75 8.10 19.17
N GLU A 97 -38.58 7.30 18.50
CA GLU A 97 -39.16 6.07 19.06
C GLU A 97 -38.21 4.89 18.91
N SER A 98 -37.56 4.79 17.75
CA SER A 98 -36.53 3.80 17.50
C SER A 98 -35.49 4.32 16.51
N PHE A 99 -34.27 3.78 16.59
CA PHE A 99 -33.16 4.15 15.73
C PHE A 99 -32.38 2.92 15.30
N THR A 100 -32.20 2.75 14.00
CA THR A 100 -31.24 1.79 13.42
C THR A 100 -30.08 2.59 12.85
N PRO A 101 -28.88 2.55 13.47
CA PRO A 101 -27.73 3.28 12.96
C PRO A 101 -27.25 2.68 11.63
N SER A 102 -26.48 3.46 10.88
CA SER A 102 -25.76 2.96 9.70
C SER A 102 -24.87 1.79 10.12
N ASN A 103 -24.95 0.70 9.36
CA ASN A 103 -24.19 -0.52 9.58
C ASN A 103 -22.73 -0.43 9.11
N ASN A 104 -22.24 0.78 8.79
CA ASN A 104 -20.84 1.03 8.51
C ASN A 104 -20.36 2.20 9.37
N VAL A 105 -19.58 1.86 10.41
CA VAL A 105 -18.99 2.82 11.33
C VAL A 105 -17.74 3.40 10.69
N GLN A 106 -17.65 4.73 10.63
CA GLN A 106 -16.54 5.44 9.99
C GLN A 106 -16.06 6.57 10.88
N GLY A 107 -14.77 6.88 10.80
CA GLY A 107 -14.21 7.95 11.59
C GLY A 107 -12.70 8.05 11.48
N PHE A 108 -12.13 8.96 12.26
CA PHE A 108 -10.70 9.01 12.49
C PHE A 108 -10.31 8.11 13.65
N GLY A 109 -9.06 7.69 13.64
CA GLY A 109 -8.41 7.00 14.73
C GLY A 109 -6.91 7.26 14.74
N LYS A 110 -6.22 6.73 15.74
CA LYS A 110 -4.76 6.61 15.72
C LYS A 110 -4.34 5.15 15.74
N LEU A 111 -3.30 4.83 14.98
CA LEU A 111 -2.59 3.55 15.03
C LEU A 111 -1.13 3.82 15.33
N LYS A 112 -0.66 3.46 16.53
CA LYS A 112 0.70 3.74 17.01
C LYS A 112 1.05 5.23 16.88
N GLY A 113 0.12 6.09 17.28
CA GLY A 113 0.21 7.54 17.23
C GLY A 113 -0.14 8.19 15.89
N ARG A 114 -0.24 7.40 14.79
CA ARG A 114 -0.48 7.92 13.44
C ARG A 114 -1.96 8.03 13.14
N ARG A 115 -2.42 9.20 12.68
CA ARG A 115 -3.82 9.42 12.32
C ARG A 115 -4.19 8.59 11.09
N VAL A 116 -5.33 7.90 11.15
CA VAL A 116 -5.89 7.10 10.07
C VAL A 116 -7.38 7.36 9.94
N LEU A 117 -7.92 7.09 8.76
CA LEU A 117 -9.36 6.91 8.56
C LEU A 117 -9.70 5.43 8.65
N LEU A 118 -10.86 5.14 9.24
CA LEU A 118 -11.35 3.79 9.44
C LEU A 118 -12.75 3.66 8.84
N THR A 119 -13.01 2.52 8.21
CA THR A 119 -14.37 2.04 7.93
C THR A 119 -14.52 0.63 8.47
N ALA A 120 -15.56 0.37 9.26
CA ALA A 120 -15.80 -0.92 9.87
C ALA A 120 -17.27 -1.33 9.72
N ASP A 121 -17.51 -2.52 9.18
CA ASP A 121 -18.86 -3.05 9.01
C ASP A 121 -19.42 -3.61 10.33
N ASP A 122 -20.68 -3.30 10.61
CA ASP A 122 -21.48 -3.92 11.65
C ASP A 122 -22.41 -4.98 11.05
N PHE A 123 -21.93 -6.21 11.02
CA PHE A 123 -22.70 -7.36 10.52
C PHE A 123 -23.96 -7.65 11.34
N SER A 124 -24.02 -7.20 12.60
CA SER A 124 -25.20 -7.42 13.45
C SER A 124 -26.44 -6.65 12.94
N ILE A 125 -26.23 -5.63 12.10
CA ILE A 125 -27.27 -4.80 11.49
C ILE A 125 -27.44 -5.23 10.03
N ARG A 126 -28.44 -6.08 9.79
CA ARG A 126 -28.82 -6.59 8.45
C ARG A 126 -27.63 -7.16 7.65
N SER A 127 -26.67 -7.81 8.31
CA SER A 127 -25.51 -8.45 7.65
C SER A 127 -24.68 -7.48 6.78
N GLY A 128 -24.68 -6.18 7.10
CA GLY A 128 -23.93 -5.19 6.33
C GLY A 128 -24.51 -4.80 4.97
N HIS A 129 -25.79 -5.07 4.69
CA HIS A 129 -26.47 -4.70 3.42
C HIS A 129 -26.53 -3.19 3.17
N ALA A 130 -26.81 -2.79 1.91
CA ALA A 130 -27.10 -1.40 1.54
C ALA A 130 -28.34 -0.87 2.28
N ASP A 131 -28.12 -0.28 3.45
CA ASP A 131 -29.14 0.36 4.26
C ASP A 131 -28.70 1.76 4.71
N GLY A 132 -29.69 2.66 4.85
CA GLY A 132 -29.47 4.03 5.33
C GLY A 132 -28.50 4.85 4.48
N SER A 133 -27.77 5.74 5.13
CA SER A 133 -26.81 6.69 4.56
C SER A 133 -25.42 6.09 4.27
N THR A 134 -25.30 4.76 4.23
CA THR A 134 -24.02 4.03 4.12
C THR A 134 -23.23 4.36 2.84
N ALA A 135 -23.92 4.59 1.72
CA ALA A 135 -23.27 4.94 0.45
C ALA A 135 -22.59 6.31 0.51
N ASP A 136 -23.33 7.35 0.91
CA ASP A 136 -22.81 8.72 0.99
C ASP A 136 -21.72 8.87 2.05
N LYS A 137 -21.88 8.18 3.19
CA LYS A 137 -20.87 8.14 4.25
C LYS A 137 -19.56 7.56 3.73
N THR A 138 -19.62 6.41 3.05
CA THR A 138 -18.43 5.78 2.44
C THR A 138 -17.77 6.67 1.39
N ILE A 139 -18.54 7.25 0.47
CA ILE A 139 -17.99 8.18 -0.53
C ILE A 139 -17.32 9.38 0.15
N TYR A 140 -17.92 9.91 1.22
CA TYR A 140 -17.35 11.01 1.98
C TYR A 140 -16.01 10.63 2.63
N ALA A 141 -15.91 9.46 3.29
CA ALA A 141 -14.65 9.01 3.88
C ALA A 141 -13.56 8.76 2.83
N GLU A 142 -13.89 8.16 1.69
CA GLU A 142 -12.92 7.93 0.60
C GLU A 142 -12.44 9.26 -0.01
N LYS A 143 -13.31 10.29 -0.10
CA LYS A 143 -12.89 11.66 -0.48
C LYS A 143 -12.03 12.34 0.58
N LEU A 144 -12.37 12.13 1.85
CA LEU A 144 -11.66 12.71 2.98
C LEU A 144 -10.23 12.16 3.09
N ALA A 145 -10.04 10.87 2.80
CA ALA A 145 -8.72 10.24 2.72
C ALA A 145 -7.83 10.93 1.67
N ILE A 146 -8.39 11.24 0.50
CA ILE A 146 -7.68 11.97 -0.56
C ILE A 146 -7.33 13.40 -0.12
N ALA A 147 -8.32 14.12 0.42
CA ALA A 147 -8.16 15.51 0.81
C ALA A 147 -7.11 15.70 1.92
N LEU A 148 -7.10 14.78 2.90
CA LEU A 148 -6.19 14.83 4.04
C LEU A 148 -4.92 13.98 3.86
N LYS A 149 -4.84 13.21 2.77
CA LYS A 149 -3.76 12.25 2.48
C LYS A 149 -3.48 11.30 3.66
N LEU A 150 -4.55 10.77 4.24
CA LEU A 150 -4.47 9.89 5.41
C LEU A 150 -4.64 8.42 5.01
N PRO A 151 -3.89 7.49 5.63
CA PRO A 151 -4.11 6.06 5.46
C PRO A 151 -5.55 5.64 5.79
N VAL A 152 -6.05 4.65 5.07
CA VAL A 152 -7.41 4.10 5.23
C VAL A 152 -7.34 2.64 5.66
N ILE A 153 -8.04 2.32 6.75
CA ILE A 153 -8.20 0.97 7.27
C ILE A 153 -9.64 0.49 7.03
N LYS A 154 -9.80 -0.71 6.49
CA LYS A 154 -11.11 -1.28 6.13
C LYS A 154 -11.31 -2.61 6.86
N LEU A 155 -12.23 -2.64 7.83
CA LEU A 155 -12.66 -3.87 8.49
C LEU A 155 -13.97 -4.33 7.87
N VAL A 156 -13.93 -5.44 7.14
CA VAL A 156 -15.06 -5.92 6.35
C VAL A 156 -15.65 -7.18 6.97
N ASP A 157 -16.96 -7.13 7.19
CA ASP A 157 -17.81 -8.20 7.73
C ASP A 157 -19.24 -7.95 7.21
N GLY A 158 -19.54 -8.47 6.02
CA GLY A 158 -20.80 -8.30 5.31
C GLY A 158 -20.62 -7.90 3.84
N SER A 159 -21.67 -7.36 3.25
CA SER A 159 -21.62 -6.85 1.87
C SER A 159 -21.13 -5.40 1.77
N SER A 160 -20.81 -4.74 2.89
CA SER A 160 -20.34 -3.34 3.00
C SER A 160 -21.21 -2.34 2.22
N GLY A 161 -22.53 -2.44 2.34
CA GLY A 161 -23.44 -1.60 1.55
C GLY A 161 -23.61 -2.08 0.11
N GLY A 162 -23.35 -3.36 -0.16
CA GLY A 162 -23.66 -4.00 -1.43
C GLY A 162 -25.16 -3.99 -1.74
N GLY A 163 -25.49 -4.01 -3.03
CA GLY A 163 -26.86 -3.84 -3.52
C GLY A 163 -27.85 -4.78 -2.84
N SER A 164 -29.03 -4.25 -2.51
CA SER A 164 -30.14 -5.03 -1.95
C SER A 164 -31.29 -5.11 -2.96
N VAL A 165 -31.89 -6.30 -3.10
CA VAL A 165 -33.14 -6.48 -3.86
C VAL A 165 -34.30 -5.69 -3.26
N THR A 166 -34.27 -5.42 -1.95
CA THR A 166 -35.29 -4.60 -1.29
C THR A 166 -35.28 -3.15 -1.75
N THR A 167 -34.17 -2.66 -2.32
CA THR A 167 -34.06 -1.30 -2.86
C THR A 167 -35.03 -1.10 -4.02
N ILE A 168 -35.25 -2.12 -4.86
CA ILE A 168 -36.22 -2.03 -5.97
C ILE A 168 -37.63 -1.73 -5.44
N ARG A 169 -38.01 -2.39 -4.35
CA ARG A 169 -39.31 -2.15 -3.70
C ARG A 169 -39.40 -0.75 -3.09
N LYS A 170 -38.29 -0.26 -2.50
CA LYS A 170 -38.24 1.07 -1.87
C LYS A 170 -38.31 2.20 -2.90
N GLU A 171 -37.58 2.07 -4.00
CA GLU A 171 -37.49 3.10 -5.04
C GLU A 171 -38.64 3.01 -6.05
N GLY A 172 -39.28 1.84 -6.19
CA GLY A 172 -40.37 1.59 -7.14
C GLY A 172 -39.91 1.24 -8.56
N TRP A 173 -38.60 1.09 -8.78
CA TRP A 173 -38.00 0.74 -10.07
C TRP A 173 -36.64 0.06 -9.87
N SER A 174 -36.18 -0.69 -10.87
CA SER A 174 -34.85 -1.30 -10.88
C SER A 174 -33.79 -0.32 -11.37
N TYR A 175 -32.65 -0.23 -10.69
CA TYR A 175 -31.56 0.69 -11.02
C TYR A 175 -30.35 -0.01 -11.66
N LEU A 176 -29.53 0.76 -12.38
CA LEU A 176 -28.21 0.31 -12.84
C LEU A 176 -27.18 0.45 -11.69
N PRO A 177 -26.46 -0.63 -11.29
CA PRO A 177 -25.63 -0.63 -10.10
C PRO A 177 -24.26 0.03 -10.33
N TYR A 178 -24.20 1.36 -10.24
CA TYR A 178 -22.95 2.11 -10.33
C TYR A 178 -22.16 2.10 -9.01
N VAL A 179 -20.87 1.73 -9.07
CA VAL A 179 -19.95 1.69 -7.93
C VAL A 179 -19.28 3.06 -7.73
N ARG A 180 -20.04 4.04 -7.22
CA ARG A 180 -19.69 5.47 -7.25
C ARG A 180 -18.38 5.85 -6.53
N MET A 181 -17.98 5.10 -5.50
CA MET A 181 -16.76 5.36 -4.72
C MET A 181 -15.47 4.84 -5.36
N TYR A 182 -15.55 4.01 -6.40
CA TYR A 182 -14.37 3.30 -6.93
C TYR A 182 -13.37 4.26 -7.58
N ALA A 183 -13.84 5.37 -8.15
CA ALA A 183 -12.96 6.42 -8.68
C ALA A 183 -12.04 6.98 -7.59
N GLN A 184 -12.59 7.25 -6.39
CA GLN A 184 -11.80 7.73 -5.25
C GLN A 184 -10.84 6.65 -4.74
N VAL A 185 -11.28 5.38 -4.69
CA VAL A 185 -10.40 4.27 -4.30
C VAL A 185 -9.20 4.18 -5.23
N VAL A 186 -9.40 4.20 -6.55
CA VAL A 186 -8.30 4.16 -7.54
C VAL A 186 -7.39 5.39 -7.41
N GLU A 187 -7.96 6.58 -7.20
CA GLU A 187 -7.17 7.80 -6.97
C GLU A 187 -6.28 7.69 -5.72
N GLN A 188 -6.81 7.14 -4.62
CA GLN A 188 -6.01 6.89 -3.40
C GLN A 188 -4.87 5.91 -3.66
N LEU A 189 -5.15 4.81 -4.36
CA LEU A 189 -4.13 3.81 -4.70
C LEU A 189 -3.01 4.45 -5.52
N ASN A 190 -3.35 5.22 -6.56
CA ASN A 190 -2.37 5.90 -7.41
C ASN A 190 -1.58 7.00 -6.67
N LYS A 191 -2.18 7.66 -5.66
CA LYS A 191 -1.49 8.62 -4.79
C LYS A 191 -0.61 7.97 -3.72
N GLY A 192 -0.58 6.63 -3.66
CA GLY A 192 0.13 5.89 -2.62
C GLY A 192 -0.45 6.10 -1.23
N ILE A 193 -1.73 6.44 -1.10
CA ILE A 193 -2.40 6.51 0.20
C ILE A 193 -2.62 5.07 0.69
N PRO A 194 -1.99 4.61 1.80
CA PRO A 194 -2.10 3.24 2.23
C PRO A 194 -3.56 2.86 2.45
N ASN A 195 -3.99 1.81 1.78
CA ASN A 195 -5.32 1.22 1.91
C ASN A 195 -5.06 -0.19 2.44
N LEU A 196 -5.43 -0.44 3.69
CA LEU A 196 -5.21 -1.72 4.36
C LEU A 196 -6.55 -2.33 4.73
N GLY A 197 -6.80 -3.58 4.31
CA GLY A 197 -8.08 -4.25 4.51
C GLY A 197 -7.94 -5.52 5.35
N ALA A 198 -8.93 -5.78 6.20
CA ALA A 198 -9.07 -7.05 6.90
C ALA A 198 -10.46 -7.65 6.66
N VAL A 199 -10.47 -8.93 6.29
CA VAL A 199 -11.67 -9.76 6.27
C VAL A 199 -11.83 -10.38 7.66
N VAL A 200 -12.81 -9.87 8.41
CA VAL A 200 -13.11 -10.26 9.79
C VAL A 200 -14.52 -10.88 9.89
N GLY A 201 -14.91 -11.58 8.84
CA GLY A 201 -16.20 -12.23 8.68
C GLY A 201 -16.52 -12.47 7.20
N PRO A 202 -17.76 -12.81 6.83
CA PRO A 202 -18.13 -13.02 5.43
C PRO A 202 -18.11 -11.71 4.62
N ALA A 203 -17.18 -11.56 3.68
CA ALA A 203 -17.07 -10.43 2.77
C ALA A 203 -17.69 -10.77 1.40
N ILE A 204 -18.77 -10.07 1.02
CA ILE A 204 -19.61 -10.47 -0.11
C ILE A 204 -19.67 -9.37 -1.18
N GLY A 205 -19.40 -9.74 -2.43
CA GLY A 205 -19.57 -8.86 -3.58
C GLY A 205 -18.77 -7.57 -3.43
N LEU A 206 -19.45 -6.47 -3.09
CA LEU A 206 -18.77 -5.19 -2.88
C LEU A 206 -17.80 -5.21 -1.69
N GLY A 207 -18.17 -5.85 -0.57
CA GLY A 207 -17.27 -5.99 0.58
C GLY A 207 -15.97 -6.71 0.21
N ALA A 208 -16.08 -7.80 -0.57
CA ALA A 208 -14.93 -8.52 -1.12
C ALA A 208 -14.05 -7.60 -1.99
N ALA A 209 -14.66 -6.89 -2.96
CA ALA A 209 -13.94 -5.99 -3.85
C ALA A 209 -13.19 -4.87 -3.10
N ARG A 210 -13.76 -4.34 -2.01
CA ARG A 210 -13.12 -3.30 -1.18
C ARG A 210 -11.82 -3.78 -0.55
N VAL A 211 -11.76 -5.03 -0.08
CA VAL A 211 -10.55 -5.58 0.54
C VAL A 211 -9.52 -5.97 -0.53
N VAL A 212 -9.95 -6.62 -1.62
CA VAL A 212 -9.04 -7.05 -2.70
C VAL A 212 -8.39 -5.85 -3.41
N SER A 213 -9.06 -4.69 -3.43
CA SER A 213 -8.49 -3.44 -3.96
C SER A 213 -7.39 -2.84 -3.10
N CYS A 214 -7.23 -3.26 -1.85
CA CYS A 214 -6.27 -2.66 -0.93
C CYS A 214 -4.82 -2.94 -1.35
N HIS A 215 -3.92 -2.04 -0.93
CA HIS A 215 -2.47 -2.22 -1.05
C HIS A 215 -2.00 -3.47 -0.28
N PHE A 216 -2.65 -3.75 0.85
CA PHE A 216 -2.44 -4.96 1.64
C PHE A 216 -3.77 -5.44 2.22
N SER A 217 -3.96 -6.75 2.24
CA SER A 217 -5.16 -7.43 2.72
C SER A 217 -4.82 -8.63 3.60
N VAL A 218 -5.58 -8.81 4.68
CA VAL A 218 -5.42 -9.95 5.59
C VAL A 218 -6.78 -10.58 5.91
N MET A 219 -6.83 -11.89 6.10
CA MET A 219 -8.05 -12.61 6.46
C MET A 219 -7.87 -13.40 7.76
N ALA A 220 -8.86 -13.31 8.64
CA ALA A 220 -8.92 -14.09 9.87
C ALA A 220 -9.27 -15.55 9.57
N ALA A 221 -8.46 -16.50 10.03
CA ALA A 221 -8.56 -17.91 9.70
C ALA A 221 -9.80 -18.60 10.29
N ASP A 222 -10.22 -18.16 11.46
CA ASP A 222 -11.32 -18.71 12.24
C ASP A 222 -12.71 -18.31 11.74
N ILE A 223 -12.85 -17.09 11.21
CA ILE A 223 -14.17 -16.51 10.87
C ILE A 223 -14.26 -15.90 9.47
N GLY A 224 -13.13 -15.72 8.79
CA GLY A 224 -13.05 -15.04 7.50
C GLY A 224 -13.60 -15.89 6.36
N ALA A 225 -14.35 -15.25 5.47
CA ALA A 225 -14.74 -15.82 4.19
C ALA A 225 -14.90 -14.70 3.16
N LEU A 226 -14.60 -14.96 1.90
CA LEU A 226 -14.72 -13.98 0.81
C LEU A 226 -15.33 -14.63 -0.42
N PHE A 227 -16.32 -13.98 -1.03
CA PHE A 227 -16.95 -14.51 -2.24
C PHE A 227 -17.65 -13.43 -3.06
N ASN A 228 -17.75 -13.65 -4.36
CA ASN A 228 -18.48 -12.74 -5.26
C ASN A 228 -19.99 -12.79 -5.01
N ALA A 229 -20.51 -13.99 -4.74
CA ALA A 229 -21.91 -14.25 -4.42
C ALA A 229 -21.99 -15.34 -3.33
N GLY A 230 -23.00 -15.27 -2.47
CA GLY A 230 -23.15 -16.23 -1.37
C GLY A 230 -23.47 -17.66 -1.84
N PRO A 231 -23.27 -18.68 -1.00
CA PRO A 231 -23.46 -20.09 -1.36
C PRO A 231 -24.83 -20.40 -1.97
N GLU A 232 -25.90 -19.83 -1.42
CA GLU A 232 -27.26 -19.98 -1.95
C GLU A 232 -27.40 -19.44 -3.39
N VAL A 233 -26.72 -18.34 -3.71
CA VAL A 233 -26.74 -17.78 -5.07
C VAL A 233 -25.92 -18.67 -6.02
N VAL A 234 -24.80 -19.22 -5.53
CA VAL A 234 -23.97 -20.15 -6.30
C VAL A 234 -24.73 -21.43 -6.60
N ALA A 235 -25.38 -22.04 -5.61
CA ALA A 235 -26.21 -23.24 -5.79
C ALA A 235 -27.29 -23.03 -6.85
N ASN A 236 -28.00 -21.91 -6.80
CA ASN A 236 -29.04 -21.60 -7.77
C ASN A 236 -28.51 -21.27 -9.18
N ALA A 237 -27.31 -20.71 -9.29
CA ALA A 237 -26.76 -20.27 -10.59
C ALA A 237 -25.88 -21.31 -11.29
N THR A 238 -25.22 -22.17 -10.52
CA THR A 238 -24.20 -23.13 -11.01
C THR A 238 -24.59 -24.58 -10.75
N PHE A 239 -25.64 -24.82 -9.95
CA PHE A 239 -26.07 -26.14 -9.47
C PHE A 239 -25.06 -26.83 -8.54
N GLU A 240 -24.14 -26.07 -7.95
CA GLU A 240 -23.22 -26.53 -6.90
C GLU A 240 -23.86 -26.36 -5.51
N GLU A 241 -24.52 -27.42 -5.02
CA GLU A 241 -25.22 -27.42 -3.73
C GLU A 241 -24.33 -27.86 -2.55
N GLY A 242 -24.73 -27.50 -1.33
CA GLY A 242 -24.13 -28.01 -0.09
C GLY A 242 -22.79 -27.39 0.31
N LEU A 243 -22.31 -26.38 -0.41
CA LEU A 243 -21.08 -25.65 -0.06
C LEU A 243 -21.33 -24.73 1.15
N ASP A 244 -20.46 -24.83 2.15
CA ASP A 244 -20.43 -23.85 3.23
C ASP A 244 -19.56 -22.62 2.89
N PHE A 245 -19.44 -21.67 3.82
CA PHE A 245 -18.61 -20.48 3.60
C PHE A 245 -17.12 -20.78 3.46
N GLN A 246 -16.62 -21.80 4.16
CA GLN A 246 -15.22 -22.19 4.15
C GLN A 246 -14.87 -22.93 2.85
N ASP A 247 -15.76 -23.82 2.40
CA ASP A 247 -15.61 -24.56 1.15
C ASP A 247 -15.57 -23.62 -0.06
N LEU A 248 -16.50 -22.66 -0.11
CA LEU A 248 -16.63 -21.76 -1.25
C LEU A 248 -15.54 -20.67 -1.28
N GLY A 249 -15.24 -20.10 -0.12
CA GLY A 249 -14.50 -18.84 -0.05
C GLY A 249 -13.68 -18.66 1.22
N GLY A 250 -13.28 -19.76 1.85
CA GLY A 250 -12.50 -19.71 3.08
C GLY A 250 -11.07 -19.15 2.89
N PRO A 251 -10.34 -18.94 3.99
CA PRO A 251 -9.00 -18.36 3.99
C PRO A 251 -8.00 -19.18 3.20
N MET A 252 -8.12 -20.51 3.24
CA MET A 252 -7.24 -21.41 2.48
C MET A 252 -7.47 -21.36 0.97
N VAL A 253 -8.61 -20.87 0.48
CA VAL A 253 -8.83 -20.64 -0.95
C VAL A 253 -8.10 -19.36 -1.36
N HIS A 254 -8.37 -18.25 -0.65
CA HIS A 254 -7.96 -16.92 -1.08
C HIS A 254 -6.52 -16.53 -0.72
N CYS A 255 -5.97 -17.09 0.36
CA CYS A 255 -4.58 -16.86 0.71
C CYS A 255 -3.61 -17.68 -0.16
N THR A 256 -4.09 -18.76 -0.81
CA THR A 256 -3.27 -19.59 -1.71
C THR A 256 -3.39 -19.21 -3.18
N ASN A 257 -4.40 -18.43 -3.57
CA ASN A 257 -4.61 -17.99 -4.95
C ASN A 257 -4.20 -16.53 -5.20
N GLY A 258 -3.83 -15.77 -4.15
CA GLY A 258 -3.39 -14.38 -4.23
C GLY A 258 -4.50 -13.33 -4.23
N THR A 259 -5.74 -13.72 -3.93
CA THR A 259 -6.87 -12.80 -3.74
C THR A 259 -6.73 -12.02 -2.43
N ILE A 260 -6.23 -12.67 -1.37
CA ILE A 260 -5.85 -12.06 -0.10
C ILE A 260 -4.35 -12.26 0.09
N ASP A 261 -3.67 -11.22 0.59
CA ASP A 261 -2.22 -11.26 0.74
C ASP A 261 -1.81 -12.21 1.89
N ASN A 262 -2.38 -12.05 3.08
CA ASN A 262 -1.97 -12.81 4.25
C ASN A 262 -3.12 -13.49 5.00
N LEU A 263 -2.77 -14.60 5.65
CA LEU A 263 -3.59 -15.28 6.65
C LEU A 263 -3.19 -14.79 8.04
N ALA A 264 -4.17 -14.63 8.92
CA ALA A 264 -3.98 -14.39 10.35
C ALA A 264 -4.81 -15.41 11.13
N ALA A 265 -4.37 -15.85 12.30
CA ALA A 265 -5.07 -16.86 13.10
C ALA A 265 -6.46 -16.40 13.55
N ASN A 266 -6.63 -15.11 13.82
CA ASN A 266 -7.88 -14.49 14.28
C ASN A 266 -7.89 -12.97 14.04
N GLU A 267 -8.97 -12.30 14.45
CA GLU A 267 -9.14 -10.84 14.32
C GLU A 267 -8.00 -10.04 14.97
N ALA A 268 -7.50 -10.47 16.14
CA ALA A 268 -6.45 -9.74 16.85
C ALA A 268 -5.14 -9.75 16.05
N GLU A 269 -4.78 -10.89 15.45
CA GLU A 269 -3.61 -10.98 14.58
C GLU A 269 -3.80 -10.19 13.28
N CYS A 270 -5.01 -10.14 12.69
CA CYS A 270 -5.29 -9.23 11.57
C CYS A 270 -4.90 -7.80 11.94
N PHE A 271 -5.31 -7.32 13.10
CA PHE A 271 -5.03 -5.94 13.55
C PHE A 271 -3.53 -5.71 13.75
N GLU A 272 -2.79 -6.68 14.28
CA GLU A 272 -1.32 -6.57 14.39
C GLU A 272 -0.61 -6.53 13.04
N GLN A 273 -1.06 -7.33 12.06
CA GLN A 273 -0.50 -7.27 10.71
C GLN A 273 -0.79 -5.91 10.05
N LEU A 274 -2.01 -5.36 10.19
CA LEU A 274 -2.34 -4.02 9.70
C LEU A 274 -1.43 -2.94 10.33
N ARG A 275 -1.20 -2.98 11.65
CA ARG A 275 -0.28 -2.06 12.34
C ARG A 275 1.16 -2.21 11.86
N THR A 276 1.58 -3.44 11.62
CA THR A 276 2.94 -3.77 11.20
C THR A 276 3.21 -3.23 9.80
N VAL A 277 2.32 -3.51 8.84
CA VAL A 277 2.40 -2.99 7.46
C VAL A 277 2.37 -1.47 7.46
N LEU A 278 1.41 -0.86 8.17
CA LEU A 278 1.31 0.60 8.25
C LEU A 278 2.62 1.24 8.73
N GLY A 279 3.34 0.60 9.65
CA GLY A 279 4.63 1.07 10.17
C GLY A 279 5.76 1.10 9.13
N PHE A 280 5.66 0.40 8.00
CA PHE A 280 6.62 0.51 6.88
C PHE A 280 6.24 1.58 5.86
N LEU A 281 4.96 1.95 5.77
CA LEU A 281 4.44 2.80 4.70
C LEU A 281 4.35 4.27 5.14
N PRO A 282 4.58 5.24 4.23
CA PRO A 282 4.30 6.65 4.49
C PRO A 282 2.79 6.92 4.62
N ASN A 283 2.37 8.17 4.87
CA ASN A 283 0.93 8.51 4.82
C ASN A 283 0.40 8.56 3.39
N HIS A 284 1.26 8.95 2.44
CA HIS A 284 0.99 8.90 1.01
C HIS A 284 2.30 8.79 0.21
N GLY A 285 2.22 8.44 -1.07
CA GLY A 285 3.37 8.24 -1.97
C GLY A 285 4.15 9.50 -2.35
N GLY A 286 3.86 10.65 -1.73
CA GLY A 286 4.64 11.88 -1.89
C GLY A 286 5.52 12.20 -0.68
N GLU A 287 5.49 11.34 0.34
CA GLU A 287 6.33 11.44 1.54
C GLU A 287 7.38 10.32 1.55
N ALA A 288 8.46 10.56 2.28
CA ALA A 288 9.45 9.53 2.56
C ALA A 288 8.88 8.50 3.56
N PRO A 289 9.21 7.20 3.40
CA PRO A 289 8.81 6.17 4.38
C PRO A 289 9.36 6.45 5.79
N PRO A 290 8.65 6.05 6.85
CA PRO A 290 9.05 6.31 8.23
C PRO A 290 10.32 5.54 8.62
N VAL A 291 11.34 6.27 9.06
CA VAL A 291 12.59 5.69 9.58
C VAL A 291 12.46 5.49 11.10
N VAL A 292 12.85 4.32 11.59
CA VAL A 292 12.86 4.00 13.03
C VAL A 292 14.30 3.89 13.54
N LYS A 293 14.49 4.06 14.85
CA LYS A 293 15.79 3.77 15.47
C LYS A 293 16.11 2.28 15.31
N CYS A 294 17.31 1.98 14.85
CA CYS A 294 17.82 0.61 14.72
C CYS A 294 18.99 0.39 15.67
N GLU A 295 18.97 -0.74 16.37
CA GLU A 295 20.03 -1.16 17.29
C GLU A 295 20.85 -2.32 16.74
N ASP A 296 20.44 -2.90 15.59
CA ASP A 296 21.18 -3.93 14.86
C ASP A 296 22.30 -3.26 14.03
N PRO A 297 23.59 -3.51 14.33
CA PRO A 297 24.70 -2.87 13.65
C PRO A 297 24.61 -3.03 12.12
N VAL A 298 24.80 -1.93 11.41
CA VAL A 298 24.72 -1.90 9.94
C VAL A 298 25.87 -2.64 9.27
N ASP A 299 26.99 -2.79 9.99
CA ASP A 299 28.20 -3.50 9.59
C ASP A 299 28.28 -4.93 10.15
N ARG A 300 27.19 -5.44 10.73
CA ARG A 300 27.12 -6.84 11.19
C ARG A 300 27.43 -7.79 10.03
N GLU A 301 28.41 -8.66 10.27
CA GLU A 301 28.73 -9.76 9.39
C GLU A 301 27.95 -11.03 9.77
N ASP A 302 27.67 -11.88 8.78
CA ASP A 302 27.19 -13.24 9.02
C ASP A 302 28.03 -14.25 8.22
N VAL A 303 29.04 -14.82 8.89
CA VAL A 303 29.96 -15.80 8.30
C VAL A 303 29.22 -17.04 7.76
N GLY A 304 28.05 -17.37 8.31
CA GLY A 304 27.22 -18.49 7.85
C GLY A 304 26.82 -18.38 6.38
N LEU A 305 26.65 -17.15 5.86
CA LEU A 305 26.28 -16.89 4.47
C LEU A 305 27.30 -17.41 3.46
N ARG A 306 28.58 -17.57 3.83
CA ARG A 306 29.60 -18.17 2.95
C ARG A 306 29.31 -19.63 2.59
N SER A 307 28.51 -20.31 3.40
CA SER A 307 28.20 -21.74 3.25
C SER A 307 26.72 -22.02 2.98
N VAL A 308 25.87 -20.98 2.95
CA VAL A 308 24.42 -21.15 2.76
C VAL A 308 24.08 -21.73 1.40
N ILE A 309 24.90 -21.43 0.37
CA ILE A 309 24.71 -21.97 -0.97
C ILE A 309 25.55 -23.23 -1.17
N PRO A 310 24.91 -24.39 -1.40
CA PRO A 310 25.63 -25.64 -1.64
C PRO A 310 26.45 -25.58 -2.94
N ARG A 311 27.64 -26.17 -2.93
CA ARG A 311 28.44 -26.36 -4.15
C ARG A 311 27.81 -27.32 -5.16
N ARG A 312 27.00 -28.27 -4.70
CA ARG A 312 26.26 -29.19 -5.59
C ARG A 312 25.09 -28.44 -6.23
N ALA A 313 25.12 -28.25 -7.55
CA ALA A 313 24.14 -27.46 -8.29
C ALA A 313 22.68 -27.88 -8.05
N ALA A 314 22.41 -29.19 -7.98
CA ALA A 314 21.06 -29.72 -7.75
C ALA A 314 20.54 -29.55 -6.31
N ARG A 315 21.39 -29.17 -5.35
CA ARG A 315 20.99 -29.02 -3.95
C ARG A 315 20.40 -27.64 -3.71
N MET A 316 19.20 -27.62 -3.14
CA MET A 316 18.48 -26.41 -2.74
C MET A 316 18.99 -25.90 -1.39
N TYR A 317 18.65 -24.65 -1.07
CA TYR A 317 18.91 -23.99 0.20
C TYR A 317 17.71 -23.14 0.60
N ASN A 318 17.62 -22.80 1.88
CA ASN A 318 16.54 -21.96 2.39
C ASN A 318 16.87 -20.46 2.18
N PRO A 319 16.19 -19.74 1.27
CA PRO A 319 16.49 -18.33 0.98
C PRO A 319 16.07 -17.38 2.11
N TYR A 320 15.15 -17.78 3.00
CA TYR A 320 14.79 -16.98 4.18
C TYR A 320 15.98 -16.79 5.12
N THR A 321 16.95 -17.71 5.12
CA THR A 321 18.20 -17.55 5.87
C THR A 321 18.95 -16.30 5.41
N ILE A 322 19.03 -16.07 4.10
CA ILE A 322 19.69 -14.89 3.52
C ILE A 322 18.90 -13.63 3.88
N ILE A 323 17.58 -13.64 3.67
CA ILE A 323 16.72 -12.49 3.96
C ILE A 323 16.86 -12.08 5.42
N LYS A 324 16.62 -13.01 6.37
CA LYS A 324 16.65 -12.75 7.81
C LYS A 324 18.05 -12.37 8.31
N SER A 325 19.11 -12.84 7.66
CA SER A 325 20.48 -12.46 7.99
C SER A 325 20.79 -11.02 7.57
N VAL A 326 20.31 -10.61 6.40
CA VAL A 326 20.63 -9.29 5.81
C VAL A 326 19.80 -8.17 6.41
N VAL A 327 18.50 -8.36 6.60
CA VAL A 327 17.59 -7.32 7.12
C VAL A 327 17.78 -7.10 8.62
N ASP A 328 17.27 -5.98 9.14
CA ASP A 328 17.30 -5.69 10.58
C ASP A 328 16.60 -6.81 11.35
N ALA A 329 17.22 -7.24 12.46
CA ALA A 329 16.66 -8.28 13.32
C ALA A 329 15.18 -8.01 13.68
N GLY A 330 14.31 -9.01 13.45
CA GLY A 330 12.87 -8.90 13.74
C GLY A 330 12.06 -8.02 12.79
N SER A 331 12.66 -7.47 11.72
CA SER A 331 11.96 -6.57 10.80
C SER A 331 11.28 -7.26 9.60
N TRP A 332 11.58 -8.54 9.35
CA TRP A 332 11.02 -9.27 8.20
C TRP A 332 9.51 -9.47 8.33
N PHE A 333 8.76 -8.96 7.36
CA PHE A 333 7.33 -9.16 7.21
C PHE A 333 7.02 -9.68 5.81
N GLU A 334 6.65 -10.96 5.71
CA GLU A 334 6.32 -11.57 4.43
C GLU A 334 4.90 -11.22 3.97
N ILE A 335 4.74 -10.98 2.66
CA ILE A 335 3.45 -10.75 2.00
C ILE A 335 3.21 -11.91 1.04
N GLY A 336 2.06 -12.59 1.16
CA GLY A 336 1.72 -13.67 0.24
C GLY A 336 2.44 -14.97 0.49
N GLY A 337 2.74 -15.34 1.74
CA GLY A 337 3.54 -16.55 2.05
C GLY A 337 2.92 -17.87 1.56
N LEU A 338 1.61 -17.89 1.30
CA LEU A 338 0.88 -19.09 0.87
C LEU A 338 0.63 -19.17 -0.65
N TRP A 339 0.96 -18.14 -1.43
CA TRP A 339 0.74 -18.10 -2.88
C TRP A 339 1.97 -17.60 -3.64
N GLY A 340 2.05 -17.92 -4.94
CA GLY A 340 3.19 -17.51 -5.79
C GLY A 340 4.55 -17.93 -5.22
N ARG A 341 4.63 -19.13 -4.62
CA ARG A 341 5.71 -19.57 -3.72
C ARG A 341 7.08 -19.77 -4.39
N THR A 342 7.16 -19.68 -5.72
CA THR A 342 8.42 -19.58 -6.48
C THR A 342 9.14 -18.25 -6.22
N ALA A 343 8.42 -17.26 -5.70
CA ALA A 343 8.93 -15.96 -5.30
C ALA A 343 8.57 -15.64 -3.84
N ILE A 344 9.55 -15.11 -3.11
CA ILE A 344 9.39 -14.57 -1.76
C ILE A 344 9.37 -13.05 -1.89
N GLY A 345 8.40 -12.43 -1.23
CA GLY A 345 8.16 -11.00 -1.31
C GLY A 345 7.67 -10.48 0.03
N GLY A 346 8.14 -9.30 0.42
CA GLY A 346 7.73 -8.71 1.70
C GLY A 346 8.38 -7.37 1.96
N LEU A 347 8.19 -6.90 3.19
CA LEU A 347 8.73 -5.65 3.70
C LEU A 347 9.75 -5.96 4.81
N ALA A 348 10.79 -5.15 4.89
CA ALA A 348 11.80 -5.26 5.94
C ALA A 348 12.39 -3.89 6.25
N ARG A 349 13.40 -3.84 7.12
CA ARG A 349 14.21 -2.64 7.34
C ARG A 349 15.70 -2.91 7.17
N LEU A 350 16.42 -1.87 6.75
CA LEU A 350 17.87 -1.81 6.74
C LEU A 350 18.32 -0.54 7.45
N GLY A 351 18.93 -0.68 8.63
CA GLY A 351 19.30 0.43 9.49
C GLY A 351 18.11 1.34 9.80
N GLY A 352 16.95 0.76 10.05
CA GLY A 352 15.71 1.45 10.41
C GLY A 352 14.88 1.98 9.24
N ARG A 353 15.41 1.91 8.01
CA ARG A 353 14.72 2.39 6.80
C ARG A 353 13.87 1.27 6.17
N PRO A 354 12.58 1.49 5.89
CA PRO A 354 11.74 0.52 5.19
C PRO A 354 12.27 0.18 3.79
N VAL A 355 12.30 -1.12 3.47
CA VAL A 355 12.68 -1.64 2.15
C VAL A 355 11.72 -2.75 1.72
N GLY A 356 11.48 -2.88 0.42
CA GLY A 356 10.88 -4.08 -0.17
C GLY A 356 11.95 -5.14 -0.37
N ILE A 357 11.63 -6.40 -0.10
CA ILE A 357 12.52 -7.53 -0.40
C ILE A 357 11.86 -8.41 -1.45
N ILE A 358 12.64 -8.76 -2.46
CA ILE A 358 12.29 -9.78 -3.46
C ILE A 358 13.36 -10.87 -3.41
N ALA A 359 12.95 -12.14 -3.39
CA ALA A 359 13.87 -13.25 -3.54
C ALA A 359 13.25 -14.41 -4.33
N ASN A 360 14.07 -15.14 -5.07
CA ASN A 360 13.63 -16.39 -5.70
C ASN A 360 13.66 -17.54 -4.70
N ASN A 361 12.64 -18.40 -4.72
CA ASN A 361 12.56 -19.55 -3.84
C ASN A 361 13.04 -20.83 -4.51
N CYS A 362 14.31 -21.18 -4.31
CA CYS A 362 14.85 -22.38 -4.94
C CYS A 362 14.25 -23.69 -4.41
N GLU A 363 13.59 -23.69 -3.24
CA GLU A 363 12.91 -24.86 -2.66
C GLU A 363 11.59 -25.20 -3.36
N VAL A 364 11.07 -24.29 -4.19
CA VAL A 364 9.81 -24.46 -4.93
C VAL A 364 10.11 -24.39 -6.43
N ASN A 365 9.80 -25.48 -7.15
CA ASN A 365 10.07 -25.60 -8.59
C ASN A 365 11.52 -25.27 -8.99
N GLY A 366 12.48 -25.55 -8.09
CA GLY A 366 13.88 -25.21 -8.30
C GLY A 366 14.16 -23.71 -8.43
N GLY A 367 13.22 -22.82 -8.07
CA GLY A 367 13.32 -21.36 -8.23
C GLY A 367 12.88 -20.84 -9.60
N ALA A 368 12.40 -21.72 -10.51
CA ALA A 368 11.89 -21.30 -11.80
C ALA A 368 10.60 -20.49 -11.62
N LEU A 369 10.61 -19.27 -12.17
CA LEU A 369 9.54 -18.31 -11.94
C LEU A 369 8.28 -18.72 -12.73
N ASP A 370 7.17 -18.92 -12.03
CA ASP A 370 5.90 -19.32 -12.62
C ASP A 370 4.93 -18.12 -12.75
N ALA A 371 3.73 -18.38 -13.27
CA ALA A 371 2.70 -17.36 -13.43
C ALA A 371 2.34 -16.66 -12.12
N ALA A 372 2.08 -17.44 -11.05
CA ALA A 372 1.68 -16.91 -9.75
C ALA A 372 2.82 -16.13 -9.07
N GLY A 373 4.06 -16.63 -9.13
CA GLY A 373 5.24 -15.90 -8.65
C GLY A 373 5.45 -14.59 -9.42
N SER A 374 5.22 -14.59 -10.74
CA SER A 374 5.31 -13.38 -11.56
C SER A 374 4.26 -12.33 -11.16
N GLN A 375 3.02 -12.74 -10.93
CA GLN A 375 1.94 -11.88 -10.44
C GLN A 375 2.27 -11.29 -9.06
N LYS A 376 2.77 -12.13 -8.15
CA LYS A 376 3.18 -11.73 -6.80
C LYS A 376 4.26 -10.65 -6.83
N LEU A 377 5.32 -10.87 -7.60
CA LEU A 377 6.40 -9.90 -7.75
C LEU A 377 5.91 -8.60 -8.38
N ALA A 378 5.04 -8.67 -9.40
CA ALA A 378 4.48 -7.47 -10.03
C ALA A 378 3.64 -6.64 -9.04
N ARG A 379 2.83 -7.29 -8.19
CA ARG A 379 2.05 -6.60 -7.14
C ARG A 379 2.98 -5.93 -6.11
N LEU A 380 4.00 -6.63 -5.65
CA LEU A 380 4.95 -6.08 -4.67
C LEU A 380 5.78 -4.92 -5.23
N LEU A 381 6.25 -5.01 -6.48
CA LEU A 381 6.97 -3.93 -7.14
C LEU A 381 6.13 -2.66 -7.23
N LYS A 382 4.86 -2.78 -7.63
CA LYS A 382 3.92 -1.63 -7.69
C LYS A 382 3.67 -1.02 -6.31
N LEU A 383 3.52 -1.85 -5.28
CA LEU A 383 3.41 -1.38 -3.90
C LEU A 383 4.65 -0.60 -3.49
N CYS A 384 5.84 -1.13 -3.75
CA CYS A 384 7.10 -0.46 -3.38
C CYS A 384 7.27 0.86 -4.13
N ASP A 385 6.93 0.88 -5.42
CA ASP A 385 7.02 2.06 -6.27
C ASP A 385 6.11 3.20 -5.80
N VAL A 386 4.82 2.90 -5.59
CA VAL A 386 3.85 3.93 -5.19
C VAL A 386 4.05 4.42 -3.75
N MET A 387 4.78 3.65 -2.93
CA MET A 387 5.08 3.96 -1.52
C MET A 387 6.50 4.49 -1.31
N ASN A 388 7.28 4.73 -2.38
CA ASN A 388 8.68 5.15 -2.33
C ASN A 388 9.59 4.23 -1.50
N LEU A 389 9.35 2.92 -1.55
CA LEU A 389 10.17 1.92 -0.87
C LEU A 389 11.24 1.40 -1.84
N PRO A 390 12.54 1.57 -1.53
CA PRO A 390 13.60 0.94 -2.30
C PRO A 390 13.52 -0.58 -2.15
N VAL A 391 13.93 -1.31 -3.19
CA VAL A 391 13.86 -2.77 -3.25
C VAL A 391 15.25 -3.38 -3.19
N VAL A 392 15.43 -4.37 -2.32
CA VAL A 392 16.61 -5.25 -2.32
C VAL A 392 16.19 -6.62 -2.84
N GLN A 393 16.92 -7.11 -3.84
CA GLN A 393 16.56 -8.31 -4.57
C GLN A 393 17.64 -9.38 -4.47
N PHE A 394 17.29 -10.57 -3.98
CA PHE A 394 18.17 -11.74 -3.96
C PHE A 394 17.86 -12.67 -5.12
N VAL A 395 18.73 -12.67 -6.13
CA VAL A 395 18.51 -13.34 -7.42
C VAL A 395 19.11 -14.75 -7.43
N ASP A 396 18.24 -15.77 -7.54
CA ASP A 396 18.58 -17.17 -7.82
C ASP A 396 17.53 -17.81 -8.74
N VAL A 397 17.46 -17.33 -9.98
CA VAL A 397 16.46 -17.71 -10.97
C VAL A 397 17.08 -18.52 -12.13
N PRO A 398 16.67 -19.80 -12.31
CA PRO A 398 17.11 -20.62 -13.44
C PRO A 398 16.38 -20.31 -14.76
N GLY A 399 15.35 -19.47 -14.72
CA GLY A 399 14.49 -19.16 -15.86
C GLY A 399 13.02 -19.09 -15.46
N TYR A 400 12.13 -19.03 -16.44
CA TYR A 400 10.70 -19.25 -16.24
C TYR A 400 10.40 -20.75 -16.09
N ALA A 401 9.32 -21.08 -15.39
CA ALA A 401 8.79 -22.43 -15.35
C ALA A 401 8.42 -22.90 -16.77
N ILE A 402 8.78 -24.14 -17.10
CA ILE A 402 8.52 -24.78 -18.40
C ILE A 402 7.63 -26.01 -18.24
N GLY A 403 7.07 -26.49 -19.35
CA GLY A 403 6.23 -27.68 -19.40
C GLY A 403 4.73 -27.38 -19.46
N THR A 404 3.92 -28.41 -19.67
CA THR A 404 2.49 -28.26 -20.00
C THR A 404 1.69 -27.51 -18.94
N VAL A 405 2.03 -27.66 -17.66
CA VAL A 405 1.39 -26.91 -16.56
C VAL A 405 1.72 -25.42 -16.65
N ALA A 406 2.98 -25.07 -16.93
CA ALA A 406 3.41 -23.68 -17.07
C ALA A 406 2.73 -22.99 -18.26
N GLU A 407 2.57 -23.71 -19.38
CA GLU A 407 1.86 -23.23 -20.57
C GLU A 407 0.36 -23.02 -20.30
N ARG A 408 -0.31 -23.98 -19.63
CA ARG A 408 -1.73 -23.86 -19.25
C ARG A 408 -1.99 -22.68 -18.31
N ASN A 409 -1.03 -22.37 -17.44
CA ASN A 409 -1.10 -21.23 -16.53
C ASN A 409 -0.63 -19.91 -17.17
N ALA A 410 -0.35 -19.90 -18.48
CA ALA A 410 0.10 -18.73 -19.23
C ALA A 410 1.35 -18.06 -18.63
N THR A 411 2.34 -18.86 -18.22
CA THR A 411 3.58 -18.37 -17.59
C THR A 411 4.29 -17.33 -18.46
N MET A 412 4.31 -17.49 -19.77
CA MET A 412 4.90 -16.50 -20.69
C MET A 412 4.18 -15.14 -20.62
N ARG A 413 2.83 -15.13 -20.59
CA ARG A 413 2.03 -13.91 -20.48
C ARG A 413 2.36 -13.15 -19.21
N TRP A 414 2.36 -13.85 -18.07
CA TRP A 414 2.62 -13.26 -16.76
C TRP A 414 4.08 -12.86 -16.55
N GLY A 415 5.03 -13.60 -17.12
CA GLY A 415 6.43 -13.22 -17.16
C GLY A 415 6.65 -11.91 -17.92
N VAL A 416 5.98 -11.72 -19.06
CA VAL A 416 6.02 -10.44 -19.80
C VAL A 416 5.33 -9.30 -19.04
N GLU A 417 4.23 -9.56 -18.33
CA GLU A 417 3.61 -8.55 -17.45
C GLU A 417 4.52 -8.14 -16.29
N LEU A 418 5.26 -9.09 -15.71
CA LEU A 418 6.30 -8.79 -14.72
C LEU A 418 7.41 -7.95 -15.35
N ALA A 419 7.87 -8.27 -16.56
CA ALA A 419 8.85 -7.47 -17.29
C ALA A 419 8.43 -6.01 -17.42
N LYS A 420 7.20 -5.79 -17.93
CA LYS A 420 6.64 -4.44 -18.04
C LYS A 420 6.59 -3.74 -16.69
N THR A 421 6.30 -4.45 -15.61
CA THR A 421 6.25 -3.87 -14.26
C THR A 421 7.64 -3.47 -13.77
N TYR A 422 8.67 -4.31 -13.97
CA TYR A 422 10.06 -3.94 -13.67
C TYR A 422 10.47 -2.66 -14.39
N PHE A 423 10.24 -2.56 -15.70
CA PHE A 423 10.65 -1.40 -16.49
C PHE A 423 9.74 -0.17 -16.36
N ALA A 424 8.50 -0.31 -15.91
CA ALA A 424 7.58 0.82 -15.68
C ALA A 424 7.73 1.44 -14.28
N THR A 425 8.22 0.68 -13.31
CA THR A 425 8.46 1.20 -11.95
C THR A 425 9.76 2.00 -11.90
N THR A 426 9.81 2.98 -11.02
CA THR A 426 10.90 3.96 -10.87
C THR A 426 11.69 3.78 -9.58
N THR A 427 11.15 3.06 -8.59
CA THR A 427 11.83 2.85 -7.30
C THR A 427 13.21 2.21 -7.47
N PRO A 428 14.24 2.61 -6.70
CA PRO A 428 15.55 1.99 -6.76
C PRO A 428 15.48 0.47 -6.48
N ILE A 429 16.17 -0.32 -7.31
CA ILE A 429 16.32 -1.77 -7.11
C ILE A 429 17.81 -2.07 -6.99
N PHE A 430 18.21 -2.65 -5.86
CA PHE A 430 19.55 -3.15 -5.62
C PHE A 430 19.57 -4.68 -5.72
N ASN A 431 20.37 -5.22 -6.64
CA ASN A 431 20.42 -6.66 -6.88
C ASN A 431 21.62 -7.31 -6.16
N VAL A 432 21.35 -8.44 -5.50
CA VAL A 432 22.34 -9.36 -4.97
C VAL A 432 22.16 -10.69 -5.70
N ILE A 433 23.04 -10.98 -6.65
CA ILE A 433 23.01 -12.24 -7.40
C ILE A 433 23.64 -13.31 -6.52
N THR A 434 22.81 -14.15 -5.91
CA THR A 434 23.28 -15.13 -4.93
C THR A 434 23.79 -16.40 -5.62
N ARG A 435 23.12 -16.86 -6.68
CA ARG A 435 23.57 -18.06 -7.43
C ARG A 435 23.20 -17.98 -8.91
N ARG A 436 21.97 -18.37 -9.30
CA ARG A 436 21.57 -18.49 -10.71
C ARG A 436 20.98 -17.19 -11.26
N ALA A 437 21.38 -16.83 -12.47
CA ALA A 437 20.71 -15.81 -13.26
C ALA A 437 20.71 -16.23 -14.74
N TYR A 438 19.62 -16.86 -15.18
CA TYR A 438 19.51 -17.40 -16.53
C TYR A 438 18.37 -16.82 -17.35
N GLY A 439 18.64 -16.72 -18.66
CA GLY A 439 17.66 -16.44 -19.69
C GLY A 439 16.90 -15.13 -19.47
N VAL A 440 15.71 -15.06 -20.06
CA VAL A 440 14.88 -13.85 -20.05
C VAL A 440 14.44 -13.47 -18.63
N ALA A 441 14.14 -14.46 -17.76
CA ALA A 441 13.75 -14.19 -16.38
C ALA A 441 14.86 -13.49 -15.59
N GLY A 442 16.09 -14.01 -15.63
CA GLY A 442 17.25 -13.38 -15.01
C GLY A 442 17.56 -12.01 -15.62
N GLY A 443 17.52 -11.91 -16.95
CA GLY A 443 17.76 -10.66 -17.67
C GLY A 443 16.79 -9.53 -17.28
N ILE A 444 15.49 -9.83 -17.16
CA ILE A 444 14.47 -8.86 -16.71
C ILE A 444 14.76 -8.40 -15.29
N MET A 445 15.03 -9.34 -14.38
CA MET A 445 15.24 -9.05 -12.96
C MET A 445 16.46 -8.15 -12.72
N LEU A 446 17.51 -8.27 -13.54
CA LEU A 446 18.76 -7.51 -13.42
C LEU A 446 18.75 -6.19 -14.20
N GLY A 447 18.18 -6.19 -15.41
CA GLY A 447 18.30 -5.07 -16.36
C GLY A 447 17.31 -3.93 -16.19
N ALA A 448 16.51 -3.92 -15.12
CA ALA A 448 15.39 -3.02 -14.95
C ALA A 448 15.75 -1.55 -14.61
N ARG A 449 17.02 -1.25 -14.30
CA ARG A 449 17.48 0.08 -13.88
C ARG A 449 18.73 0.50 -14.64
N ASP A 450 18.89 1.79 -14.87
CA ASP A 450 20.06 2.39 -15.51
C ASP A 450 20.56 3.59 -14.69
N PRO A 451 21.81 3.58 -14.18
CA PRO A 451 22.75 2.46 -14.23
C PRO A 451 22.26 1.26 -13.44
N VAL A 452 22.62 0.05 -13.89
CA VAL A 452 22.36 -1.19 -13.14
C VAL A 452 23.19 -1.16 -11.85
N VAL A 453 22.54 -1.39 -10.70
CA VAL A 453 23.22 -1.47 -9.40
C VAL A 453 23.07 -2.89 -8.85
N GLN A 454 24.18 -3.61 -8.82
CA GLN A 454 24.19 -5.01 -8.43
C GLN A 454 25.54 -5.45 -7.86
N VAL A 455 25.50 -6.51 -7.06
CA VAL A 455 26.68 -7.28 -6.62
C VAL A 455 26.39 -8.76 -6.83
N ALA A 456 27.44 -9.57 -6.98
CA ALA A 456 27.30 -11.02 -7.05
C ALA A 456 28.05 -11.72 -5.91
N TRP A 457 27.58 -12.90 -5.56
CA TRP A 457 28.31 -13.82 -4.70
C TRP A 457 29.27 -14.71 -5.51
N PRO A 458 30.32 -15.28 -4.88
CA PRO A 458 31.25 -16.19 -5.55
C PRO A 458 30.59 -17.49 -6.07
N SER A 459 29.38 -17.80 -5.58
CA SER A 459 28.53 -18.93 -6.04
C SER A 459 27.80 -18.67 -7.36
N GLY A 460 28.07 -17.54 -8.01
CA GLY A 460 27.48 -17.14 -9.28
C GLY A 460 27.54 -18.19 -10.38
N ASN A 461 26.40 -18.40 -11.05
CA ASN A 461 26.27 -19.26 -12.22
C ASN A 461 25.18 -18.71 -13.17
N TRP A 462 25.59 -18.11 -14.28
CA TRP A 462 24.69 -17.31 -15.12
C TRP A 462 24.98 -17.47 -16.61
N GLY A 463 24.01 -17.09 -17.43
CA GLY A 463 24.13 -17.12 -18.90
C GLY A 463 22.78 -17.13 -19.59
N SER A 464 22.77 -17.31 -20.90
CA SER A 464 21.52 -17.40 -21.66
C SER A 464 20.76 -18.69 -21.35
N LEU A 465 21.47 -19.81 -21.20
CA LEU A 465 20.93 -21.14 -20.92
C LEU A 465 21.89 -21.89 -19.97
N PRO A 466 21.38 -22.81 -19.13
CA PRO A 466 22.22 -23.80 -18.44
C PRO A 466 23.03 -24.65 -19.44
N LEU A 467 24.18 -25.18 -19.00
CA LEU A 467 25.00 -26.07 -19.84
C LEU A 467 24.29 -27.39 -20.16
N ASP A 468 23.53 -27.90 -19.19
CA ASP A 468 22.68 -29.07 -19.34
C ASP A 468 21.65 -28.83 -20.45
N GLY A 469 21.78 -29.57 -21.55
CA GLY A 469 21.01 -29.38 -22.78
C GLY A 469 21.49 -28.23 -23.68
N GLY A 470 22.14 -27.20 -23.13
CA GLY A 470 22.71 -26.09 -23.90
C GLY A 470 23.84 -26.52 -24.85
N ILE A 471 24.73 -27.39 -24.38
CA ILE A 471 25.84 -27.93 -25.20
C ILE A 471 25.29 -28.76 -26.37
N GLU A 472 24.29 -29.61 -26.14
CA GLU A 472 23.72 -30.47 -27.18
C GLU A 472 23.05 -29.67 -28.30
N VAL A 473 22.42 -28.55 -27.95
CA VAL A 473 21.77 -27.66 -28.91
C VAL A 473 22.80 -26.81 -29.65
N GLY A 474 23.73 -26.19 -28.93
CA GLY A 474 24.74 -25.29 -29.50
C GLY A 474 25.77 -26.01 -30.36
N HIS A 475 26.17 -27.22 -29.97
CA HIS A 475 27.21 -28.02 -30.64
C HIS A 475 26.65 -29.26 -31.33
N ARG A 476 25.39 -29.23 -31.75
CA ARG A 476 24.71 -30.38 -32.38
C ARG A 476 25.48 -30.98 -33.54
N GLN A 477 26.05 -30.13 -34.40
CA GLN A 477 26.81 -30.58 -35.56
C GLN A 477 28.13 -31.23 -35.14
N GLU A 478 28.89 -30.57 -34.27
CA GLU A 478 30.17 -31.09 -33.79
C GLU A 478 30.02 -32.42 -33.03
N LEU A 479 28.97 -32.54 -32.21
CA LEU A 479 28.64 -33.78 -31.51
C LEU A 479 28.23 -34.91 -32.48
N ARG A 480 27.53 -34.59 -33.58
CA ARG A 480 27.21 -35.57 -34.63
C ARG A 480 28.45 -36.01 -35.39
N GLU A 481 29.35 -35.10 -35.73
CA GLU A 481 30.61 -35.40 -36.40
C GLU A 481 31.54 -36.24 -35.50
N ALA A 482 31.54 -35.99 -34.19
CA ALA A 482 32.22 -36.82 -33.21
C ALA A 482 31.58 -38.22 -33.10
N GLU A 483 30.23 -38.30 -33.15
CA GLU A 483 29.49 -39.57 -33.16
C GLU A 483 29.78 -40.39 -34.42
N GLN A 484 29.88 -39.74 -35.58
CA GLN A 484 30.22 -40.40 -36.85
C GLN A 484 31.65 -40.95 -36.86
N ARG A 485 32.60 -40.25 -36.23
CA ARG A 485 34.02 -40.66 -36.19
C ARG A 485 34.32 -41.72 -35.14
N GLY A 486 33.69 -41.64 -33.97
CA GLY A 486 34.05 -42.46 -32.80
C GLY A 486 32.85 -43.16 -32.14
N GLY A 487 31.71 -43.24 -32.81
CA GLY A 487 30.48 -43.78 -32.23
C GLY A 487 30.00 -42.98 -31.01
N LYS A 488 29.19 -43.63 -30.16
CA LYS A 488 28.67 -43.00 -28.93
C LYS A 488 29.76 -42.52 -27.98
N GLU A 489 30.91 -43.21 -27.96
CA GLU A 489 32.06 -42.84 -27.12
C GLU A 489 32.72 -41.55 -27.63
N GLY A 490 32.89 -41.38 -28.94
CA GLY A 490 33.40 -40.14 -29.54
C GLY A 490 32.53 -38.93 -29.22
N LYS A 491 31.20 -39.10 -29.27
CA LYS A 491 30.25 -38.07 -28.85
C LYS A 491 30.38 -37.74 -27.36
N ALA A 492 30.46 -38.75 -26.50
CA ALA A 492 30.57 -38.57 -25.05
C ALA A 492 31.89 -37.88 -24.67
N ALA A 493 33.00 -38.24 -25.32
CA ALA A 493 34.29 -37.59 -25.14
C ALA A 493 34.23 -36.11 -25.54
N ARG A 494 33.67 -35.81 -26.72
CA ARG A 494 33.55 -34.42 -27.19
C ARG A 494 32.61 -33.59 -26.29
N TYR A 495 31.52 -34.19 -25.85
CA TYR A 495 30.61 -33.53 -24.91
C TYR A 495 31.33 -33.14 -23.61
N LYS A 496 32.10 -34.07 -23.04
CA LYS A 496 32.86 -33.84 -21.81
C LYS A 496 33.94 -32.76 -21.99
N GLU A 497 34.64 -32.74 -23.12
CA GLU A 497 35.60 -31.67 -23.44
C GLU A 497 34.95 -30.29 -23.46
N LEU A 498 33.79 -30.17 -24.12
CA LEU A 498 33.02 -28.92 -24.17
C LEU A 498 32.51 -28.54 -22.78
N GLU A 499 32.02 -29.49 -22.00
CA GLU A 499 31.57 -29.28 -20.63
C GLU A 499 32.69 -28.74 -19.74
N ASP A 500 33.86 -29.39 -19.74
CA ASP A 500 35.05 -28.97 -18.99
C ASP A 500 35.52 -27.57 -19.43
N GLU A 501 35.47 -27.28 -20.74
CA GLU A 501 35.78 -25.96 -21.28
C GLU A 501 34.81 -24.90 -20.75
N TYR A 502 33.50 -25.11 -20.90
CA TYR A 502 32.49 -24.15 -20.48
C TYR A 502 32.49 -23.95 -18.96
N LEU A 503 32.62 -25.01 -18.16
CA LEU A 503 32.71 -24.90 -16.70
C LEU A 503 33.90 -24.03 -16.28
N ARG A 504 35.05 -24.17 -16.95
CA ARG A 504 36.22 -23.30 -16.71
C ARG A 504 35.97 -21.85 -17.12
N LEU A 505 35.21 -21.62 -18.19
CA LEU A 505 34.85 -20.27 -18.68
C LEU A 505 33.78 -19.58 -17.81
N MET A 506 32.88 -20.35 -17.20
CA MET A 506 31.81 -19.87 -16.31
C MET A 506 32.28 -19.48 -14.91
N ASN A 507 33.59 -19.42 -14.67
CA ASN A 507 34.12 -18.86 -13.43
C ASN A 507 33.65 -17.40 -13.27
N PRO A 508 32.91 -17.05 -12.19
CA PRO A 508 32.32 -15.71 -12.03
C PRO A 508 33.37 -14.59 -11.98
N VAL A 509 34.61 -14.89 -11.56
CA VAL A 509 35.73 -13.93 -11.59
C VAL A 509 36.03 -13.45 -13.01
N ARG A 510 35.83 -14.30 -14.03
CA ARG A 510 35.99 -13.90 -15.44
C ARG A 510 34.95 -12.85 -15.84
N THR A 511 33.72 -12.94 -15.31
CA THR A 511 32.68 -11.92 -15.53
C THR A 511 33.05 -10.60 -14.86
N ALA A 512 33.58 -10.63 -13.64
CA ALA A 512 34.08 -9.42 -12.97
C ALA A 512 35.25 -8.76 -13.72
N ASN A 513 36.21 -9.55 -14.21
CA ASN A 513 37.33 -9.04 -15.03
C ASN A 513 36.86 -8.35 -16.32
N ALA A 514 35.75 -8.82 -16.89
CA ALA A 514 35.10 -8.20 -18.05
C ALA A 514 34.14 -7.05 -17.69
N PHE A 515 34.07 -6.68 -16.41
CA PHE A 515 33.14 -5.68 -15.86
C PHE A 515 31.66 -6.01 -16.13
N GLY A 516 31.32 -7.31 -16.23
CA GLY A 516 29.94 -7.78 -16.37
C GLY A 516 29.13 -7.75 -15.06
N VAL A 517 29.81 -7.51 -13.94
CA VAL A 517 29.23 -7.24 -12.62
C VAL A 517 30.10 -6.20 -11.92
N GLN A 518 29.49 -5.31 -11.14
CA GLN A 518 30.19 -4.20 -10.49
C GLN A 518 31.13 -4.67 -9.38
N GLU A 519 30.76 -5.73 -8.66
CA GLU A 519 31.61 -6.34 -7.62
C GLU A 519 31.18 -7.78 -7.33
N ILE A 520 32.15 -8.64 -6.99
CA ILE A 520 31.92 -9.94 -6.35
C ILE A 520 32.26 -9.81 -4.87
N VAL A 521 31.25 -9.92 -4.02
CA VAL A 521 31.37 -9.64 -2.58
C VAL A 521 31.43 -10.92 -1.77
N ASP A 522 32.08 -10.85 -0.60
CA ASP A 522 31.97 -11.92 0.37
C ASP A 522 30.53 -12.00 0.90
N PRO A 523 29.84 -13.16 0.82
CA PRO A 523 28.46 -13.29 1.28
C PRO A 523 28.22 -12.80 2.71
N LYS A 524 29.22 -12.90 3.60
CA LYS A 524 29.08 -12.45 5.00
C LYS A 524 28.82 -10.95 5.14
N ASP A 525 29.27 -10.14 4.17
CA ASP A 525 29.23 -8.69 4.21
C ASP A 525 27.98 -8.10 3.53
N THR A 526 27.08 -8.97 3.04
CA THR A 526 25.92 -8.58 2.23
C THR A 526 25.05 -7.52 2.91
N ARG A 527 24.86 -7.59 4.23
CA ARG A 527 24.10 -6.58 5.01
C ARG A 527 24.70 -5.19 4.86
N LYS A 528 25.99 -5.05 5.13
CA LYS A 528 26.74 -3.80 5.05
C LYS A 528 26.62 -3.19 3.66
N ILE A 529 26.72 -4.02 2.62
CA ILE A 529 26.62 -3.59 1.22
C ILE A 529 25.20 -3.12 0.89
N CYS A 530 24.18 -3.91 1.24
CA CYS A 530 22.77 -3.53 1.04
C CYS A 530 22.38 -2.25 1.79
N TYR A 531 23.04 -1.93 2.91
CA TYR A 531 22.82 -0.68 3.64
C TYR A 531 23.50 0.52 2.96
N ILE A 532 24.79 0.39 2.61
CA ILE A 532 25.61 1.52 2.13
C ILE A 532 25.24 1.92 0.70
N VAL A 533 25.07 0.94 -0.20
CA VAL A 533 24.99 1.21 -1.64
C VAL A 533 23.74 2.03 -2.02
N PRO A 534 22.53 1.75 -1.50
CA PRO A 534 21.36 2.58 -1.80
C PRO A 534 21.49 4.02 -1.26
N ILE A 535 22.14 4.22 -0.11
CA ILE A 535 22.34 5.55 0.49
C ILE A 535 23.31 6.39 -0.34
N VAL A 536 24.44 5.79 -0.73
CA VAL A 536 25.46 6.46 -1.54
C VAL A 536 24.92 6.74 -2.95
N MET A 537 24.20 5.80 -3.57
CA MET A 537 23.66 5.98 -4.92
C MET A 537 22.50 6.99 -4.96
N ALA A 538 21.65 7.05 -3.92
CA ALA A 538 20.65 8.11 -3.79
C ALA A 538 21.29 9.50 -3.63
N GLY A 539 22.39 9.58 -2.86
CA GLY A 539 23.19 10.81 -2.74
C GLY A 539 23.84 11.22 -4.06
N ILE A 540 24.42 10.26 -4.79
CA ILE A 540 25.05 10.49 -6.10
C ILE A 540 24.02 10.96 -7.14
N LEU A 541 22.83 10.36 -7.21
CA LEU A 541 21.75 10.81 -8.11
C LEU A 541 21.26 12.23 -7.76
N GLY A 542 21.17 12.57 -6.48
CA GLY A 542 20.88 13.94 -6.05
C GLY A 542 21.95 14.94 -6.48
N ILE A 543 23.24 14.55 -6.39
CA ILE A 543 24.37 15.36 -6.87
C ILE A 543 24.36 15.47 -8.40
N TYR A 544 24.06 14.40 -9.14
CA TYR A 544 23.90 14.47 -10.60
C TYR A 544 22.73 15.36 -11.02
N GLY A 545 21.59 15.29 -10.32
CA GLY A 545 20.46 16.19 -10.54
C GLY A 545 20.86 17.65 -10.34
N LEU A 546 21.60 17.95 -9.27
CA LEU A 546 22.17 19.27 -9.01
C LEU A 546 23.14 19.69 -10.12
N VAL A 547 24.08 18.83 -10.51
CA VAL A 547 25.09 19.09 -11.55
C VAL A 547 24.43 19.30 -12.91
N VAL A 548 23.39 18.53 -13.25
CA VAL A 548 22.60 18.70 -14.47
C VAL A 548 21.80 19.99 -14.43
N SER A 549 21.17 20.35 -13.30
CA SER A 549 20.52 21.65 -13.14
C SER A 549 21.51 22.81 -13.31
N VAL A 550 22.74 22.67 -12.78
CA VAL A 550 23.83 23.66 -12.96
C VAL A 550 24.35 23.69 -14.40
N LEU A 551 24.50 22.55 -15.07
CA LEU A 551 24.92 22.47 -16.46
C LEU A 551 23.87 23.04 -17.41
N ILE A 552 22.58 22.79 -17.16
CA ILE A 552 21.45 23.37 -17.90
C ILE A 552 21.44 24.89 -17.68
N ALA A 553 21.65 25.36 -16.45
CA ALA A 553 21.82 26.79 -16.17
C ALA A 553 23.02 27.41 -16.94
N ASN A 554 24.10 26.64 -17.13
CA ASN A 554 25.31 27.08 -17.83
C ASN A 554 25.29 26.86 -19.37
N THR A 555 24.31 26.14 -19.93
CA THR A 555 24.21 25.88 -21.38
C THR A 555 23.19 26.76 -22.10
N LEU A 556 22.54 27.70 -21.39
CA LEU A 556 21.84 28.82 -22.01
C LEU A 556 22.86 29.79 -22.62
N SER A 557 23.14 29.60 -23.90
CA SER A 557 24.04 30.43 -24.69
C SER A 557 23.60 31.89 -24.71
N GLN A 558 24.44 32.79 -24.18
CA GLN A 558 24.71 34.09 -24.81
C GLN A 558 26.10 34.61 -24.43
N LYS A 559 26.86 35.04 -25.43
CA LYS A 559 28.18 35.69 -25.29
C LYS A 559 28.06 36.94 -24.42
N ALA A 560 28.46 36.85 -23.15
CA ALA A 560 28.64 37.99 -22.28
C ALA A 560 30.08 37.99 -21.73
N ALA A 561 30.64 39.17 -21.44
CA ALA A 561 31.97 39.29 -20.86
C ALA A 561 32.02 38.61 -19.48
N LEU A 562 33.16 38.00 -19.11
CA LEU A 562 33.35 37.24 -17.87
C LEU A 562 32.88 38.01 -16.61
N TYR A 563 33.11 39.32 -16.59
CA TYR A 563 32.65 40.20 -15.52
C TYR A 563 31.11 40.26 -15.45
N THR A 564 30.44 40.46 -16.58
CA THR A 564 28.98 40.50 -16.68
C THR A 564 28.36 39.15 -16.27
N SER A 565 29.00 38.04 -16.63
CA SER A 565 28.56 36.70 -16.24
C SER A 565 28.71 36.44 -14.73
N LEU A 566 29.80 36.91 -14.10
CA LEU A 566 29.98 36.80 -12.65
C LEU A 566 29.01 37.70 -11.88
N VAL A 567 28.71 38.90 -12.40
CA VAL A 567 27.70 39.80 -11.84
C VAL A 567 26.30 39.20 -11.95
N GLN A 568 25.96 38.59 -13.09
CA GLN A 568 24.67 37.90 -13.29
C GLN A 568 24.55 36.62 -12.45
N LEU A 569 25.65 35.87 -12.27
CA LEU A 569 25.70 34.71 -11.36
C LEU A 569 25.51 35.16 -9.90
N GLY A 570 26.20 36.22 -9.48
CA GLY A 570 26.04 36.80 -8.15
C GLY A 570 24.63 37.33 -7.91
N ALA A 571 24.03 37.99 -8.89
CA ALA A 571 22.64 38.45 -8.84
C ALA A 571 21.64 37.29 -8.78
N GLY A 572 21.86 36.23 -9.58
CA GLY A 572 21.02 35.03 -9.60
C GLY A 572 21.10 34.22 -8.30
N LEU A 573 22.31 34.03 -7.75
CA LEU A 573 22.49 33.40 -6.44
C LEU A 573 21.85 34.22 -5.32
N SER A 574 22.01 35.55 -5.36
CA SER A 574 21.40 36.44 -4.37
C SER A 574 19.87 36.40 -4.45
N ALA A 575 19.29 36.46 -5.65
CA ALA A 575 17.84 36.36 -5.84
C ALA A 575 17.29 34.98 -5.42
N GLY A 576 17.99 33.90 -5.76
CA GLY A 576 17.61 32.53 -5.36
C GLY A 576 17.67 32.30 -3.85
N LEU A 577 18.74 32.77 -3.20
CA LEU A 577 18.88 32.65 -1.74
C LEU A 577 17.89 33.55 -0.99
N CYS A 578 17.63 34.77 -1.47
CA CYS A 578 16.60 35.64 -0.92
C CYS A 578 15.19 35.05 -1.09
N GLY A 579 14.88 34.46 -2.25
CA GLY A 579 13.60 33.79 -2.48
C GLY A 579 13.40 32.56 -1.60
N LEU A 580 14.45 31.76 -1.38
CA LEU A 580 14.42 30.62 -0.48
C LEU A 580 14.24 31.04 0.99
N ALA A 581 14.95 32.09 1.43
CA ALA A 581 14.80 32.64 2.78
C ALA A 581 13.40 33.25 2.99
N ALA A 582 12.87 33.97 2.01
CA ALA A 582 11.52 34.55 2.04
C ALA A 582 10.46 33.44 2.09
N GLY A 583 10.58 32.39 1.27
CA GLY A 583 9.67 31.25 1.29
C GLY A 583 9.68 30.50 2.63
N PHE A 584 10.86 30.34 3.25
CA PHE A 584 10.99 29.73 4.57
C PHE A 584 10.37 30.59 5.67
N ALA A 585 10.58 31.92 5.61
CA ALA A 585 9.97 32.87 6.54
C ALA A 585 8.44 32.91 6.40
N ILE A 586 7.91 32.94 5.16
CA ILE A 586 6.47 32.88 4.87
C ILE A 586 5.87 31.56 5.39
N GLY A 587 6.57 30.44 5.24
CA GLY A 587 6.13 29.15 5.76
C GLY A 587 6.01 29.13 7.29
N ILE A 588 7.01 29.67 8.00
CA ILE A 588 7.01 29.74 9.47
C ILE A 588 5.95 30.73 9.97
N VAL A 589 5.86 31.91 9.37
CA VAL A 589 4.88 32.95 9.73
C VAL A 589 3.46 32.51 9.39
N GLY A 590 3.25 31.82 8.28
CA GLY A 590 1.97 31.24 7.89
C GLY A 590 1.51 30.15 8.85
N ASP A 591 2.40 29.23 9.24
CA ASP A 591 2.08 28.15 10.19
C ASP A 591 1.83 28.70 11.62
N ALA A 592 2.61 29.68 12.07
CA ALA A 592 2.35 30.39 13.34
C ALA A 592 1.06 31.23 13.28
N GLY A 593 0.81 31.90 12.16
CA GLY A 593 -0.33 32.78 11.94
C GLY A 593 -1.66 32.05 11.83
N VAL A 594 -1.69 30.89 11.16
CA VAL A 594 -2.89 30.01 11.10
C VAL A 594 -3.24 29.51 12.50
N ARG A 595 -2.23 29.12 13.30
CA ARG A 595 -2.43 28.71 14.70
C ARG A 595 -2.88 29.87 15.59
N GLY A 596 -2.35 31.08 15.38
CA GLY A 596 -2.76 32.29 16.11
C GLY A 596 -4.17 32.78 15.73
N THR A 597 -4.54 32.73 14.46
CA THR A 597 -5.88 33.13 13.97
C THR A 597 -6.96 32.18 14.46
N ALA A 598 -6.65 30.88 14.59
CA ALA A 598 -7.54 29.91 15.21
C ALA A 598 -7.84 30.21 16.69
N GLN A 599 -6.98 30.99 17.37
CA GLN A 599 -7.15 31.40 18.77
C GLN A 599 -7.75 32.82 18.90
N GLN A 600 -7.40 33.75 18.01
CA GLN A 600 -7.92 35.13 18.00
C GLN A 600 -8.24 35.60 16.56
N PRO A 601 -9.52 35.62 16.14
CA PRO A 601 -9.92 35.93 14.77
C PRO A 601 -9.54 37.35 14.29
N ARG A 602 -9.35 38.30 15.20
CA ARG A 602 -8.98 39.69 14.89
C ARG A 602 -7.58 39.83 14.28
N LEU A 603 -6.74 38.80 14.39
CA LEU A 603 -5.37 38.80 13.85
C LEU A 603 -5.30 38.49 12.35
N TYR A 604 -6.40 38.02 11.74
CA TYR A 604 -6.43 37.59 10.33
C TYR A 604 -6.00 38.69 9.35
N VAL A 605 -6.52 39.91 9.51
CA VAL A 605 -6.23 41.03 8.60
C VAL A 605 -4.77 41.50 8.75
N GLY A 606 -4.25 41.58 9.97
CA GLY A 606 -2.84 41.93 10.22
C GLY A 606 -1.88 40.86 9.67
N MET A 607 -2.24 39.59 9.81
CA MET A 607 -1.47 38.47 9.26
C MET A 607 -1.42 38.48 7.73
N ILE A 608 -2.56 38.70 7.07
CA ILE A 608 -2.64 38.82 5.60
C ILE A 608 -1.78 40.00 5.10
N LEU A 609 -1.84 41.15 5.78
CA LEU A 609 -1.00 42.30 5.42
C LEU A 609 0.50 42.00 5.58
N ILE A 610 0.91 41.34 6.67
CA ILE A 610 2.31 40.94 6.88
C ILE A 610 2.78 39.97 5.79
N LEU A 611 1.95 38.98 5.42
CA LEU A 611 2.27 38.03 4.34
C LEU A 611 2.42 38.74 2.98
N ILE A 612 1.53 39.67 2.66
CA ILE A 612 1.59 40.48 1.44
C ILE A 612 2.87 41.35 1.42
N PHE A 613 3.20 42.04 2.52
CA PHE A 613 4.43 42.86 2.57
C PHE A 613 5.71 42.02 2.54
N THR A 614 5.68 40.80 3.09
CA THR A 614 6.82 39.87 3.03
C THR A 614 7.03 39.34 1.61
N GLU A 615 5.95 39.12 0.87
CA GLU A 615 5.97 38.72 -0.54
C GLU A 615 6.48 39.86 -1.45
N VAL A 616 6.14 41.11 -1.14
CA VAL A 616 6.66 42.30 -1.84
C VAL A 616 8.15 42.55 -1.58
N LEU A 617 8.65 42.21 -0.38
CA LEU A 617 10.09 42.28 -0.06
C LEU A 617 10.92 41.14 -0.67
N GLY A 618 10.30 39.98 -0.96
CA GLY A 618 10.94 38.82 -1.58
C GLY A 618 10.73 38.70 -3.10
N GLY A 619 9.80 39.47 -3.68
CA GLY A 619 9.49 39.47 -5.11
C GLY A 619 10.43 40.38 -5.92
N PRO A 620 10.82 40.00 -7.15
CA PRO A 620 11.70 40.79 -7.99
C PRO A 620 10.94 41.99 -8.59
N VAL A 621 10.75 43.06 -7.82
CA VAL A 621 10.32 44.37 -8.33
C VAL A 621 11.56 45.26 -8.47
N TRP A 622 12.41 44.98 -9.45
CA TRP A 622 13.49 45.88 -9.90
C TRP A 622 13.83 45.73 -11.40
N LEU A 623 12.85 45.37 -12.22
CA LEU A 623 13.04 45.26 -13.68
C LEU A 623 12.40 46.39 -14.50
N ASP A 624 12.02 47.50 -13.87
CA ASP A 624 11.55 48.68 -14.61
C ASP A 624 12.09 49.98 -14.00
N CYS A 625 13.32 50.32 -14.38
CA CYS A 625 13.84 51.69 -14.41
C CYS A 625 14.72 51.82 -15.65
N GLY A 626 14.08 52.14 -16.77
CA GLY A 626 14.77 52.59 -17.97
C GLY A 626 15.43 53.96 -17.76
N SER A 627 16.46 54.19 -18.57
CA SER A 627 16.99 55.50 -18.99
C SER A 627 17.27 56.55 -17.90
N PHE A 628 18.54 56.67 -17.51
CA PHE A 628 19.15 57.98 -17.29
C PHE A 628 20.51 58.01 -17.98
N ASP A 629 20.58 58.81 -19.03
CA ASP A 629 21.80 59.32 -19.65
C ASP A 629 22.59 60.18 -18.64
N GLU A 630 23.90 60.32 -18.92
CA GLU A 630 24.88 61.27 -18.35
C GLU A 630 25.36 61.09 -16.89
N LEU A 631 26.52 60.42 -16.73
CA LEU A 631 27.82 61.00 -16.31
C LEU A 631 28.88 59.91 -16.06
#